data_AF-A0A328SL87-F1
#
_entry.id   AF-A0A328SL87-F1
#
_cell.length_a   1.000
_cell.length_b   1.000
_cell.length_c   1.000
_cell.angle_alpha   90.00
_cell.angle_beta   90.00
_cell.angle_gamma   90.00
#
_symmetry.space_group_name_H-M   'P 1'
#
loop_
_entity.id
_entity.type
_entity.pdbx_description
1 polymer ?
#
loop_
_entity_poly.entity_id
_entity_poly.type
_entity_poly.pdbx_seq_one_letter_code
_entity_poly.pdbx_strand_id
1 'polypeptide(L)'
;MAQSDKKNFKSTNIILNNFNKILDKIINAIAKGDLTPEDFSKVTAKIYELIGFTRKIVFPFLSTYSQSNKEFEEKTSIEINDIKEMLTQLFDNLEKTIKDIESNLKKDGKIDTNMLKNYLEFIGVLVNNLFYIIVSTISYATGNISEEEYNESYDEFKVKLEENKRIFKQKFE
;
A
#
# COMPACT_ATOMS: atom_id res chain seq x y z
N MET A 1 8.58 -29.47 5.20
CA MET A 1 8.57 -28.03 5.58
C MET A 1 9.01 -27.15 4.41
N ALA A 2 10.14 -27.39 3.73
CA ALA A 2 10.63 -26.56 2.60
C ALA A 2 9.70 -26.29 1.38
N GLN A 3 8.56 -26.98 1.22
CA GLN A 3 7.63 -26.78 0.09
C GLN A 3 6.54 -25.72 0.35
N SER A 4 6.12 -25.52 1.61
CA SER A 4 5.17 -24.44 1.96
C SER A 4 5.83 -23.08 1.80
N ASP A 5 7.12 -22.99 2.10
CA ASP A 5 7.76 -21.69 2.29
C ASP A 5 8.22 -21.07 0.96
N LYS A 6 8.61 -21.92 -0.03
CA LYS A 6 8.79 -21.49 -1.43
C LYS A 6 7.50 -21.02 -2.09
N LYS A 7 6.32 -21.53 -1.66
CA LYS A 7 5.02 -21.05 -2.17
C LYS A 7 4.69 -19.67 -1.60
N ASN A 8 4.97 -19.43 -0.32
CA ASN A 8 4.70 -18.15 0.35
C ASN A 8 5.50 -16.99 -0.29
N PHE A 9 6.78 -17.19 -0.61
CA PHE A 9 7.61 -16.15 -1.26
C PHE A 9 7.10 -15.75 -2.65
N LYS A 10 6.62 -16.73 -3.45
CA LYS A 10 6.00 -16.45 -4.75
C LYS A 10 4.68 -15.70 -4.59
N SER A 11 3.87 -16.05 -3.60
CA SER A 11 2.60 -15.38 -3.31
C SER A 11 2.79 -13.91 -2.92
N THR A 12 3.76 -13.60 -2.05
CA THR A 12 4.07 -12.22 -1.63
C THR A 12 4.45 -11.33 -2.81
N ASN A 13 5.36 -11.80 -3.67
CA ASN A 13 5.77 -11.07 -4.88
C ASN A 13 4.62 -10.91 -5.89
N ILE A 14 3.76 -11.91 -6.04
CA ILE A 14 2.58 -11.81 -6.91
C ILE A 14 1.61 -10.75 -6.40
N ILE A 15 1.35 -10.70 -5.08
CA ILE A 15 0.45 -9.71 -4.48
C ILE A 15 1.02 -8.30 -4.67
N LEU A 16 2.30 -8.09 -4.36
CA LEU A 16 2.95 -6.78 -4.54
C LEU A 16 2.95 -6.33 -6.00
N ASN A 17 3.30 -7.22 -6.92
CA ASN A 17 3.31 -6.90 -8.36
C ASN A 17 1.90 -6.56 -8.88
N ASN A 18 0.88 -7.27 -8.42
CA ASN A 18 -0.50 -6.97 -8.80
C ASN A 18 -0.96 -5.63 -8.23
N PHE A 19 -0.63 -5.34 -6.97
CA PHE A 19 -0.89 -4.05 -6.34
C PHE A 19 -0.25 -2.91 -7.12
N ASN A 20 1.07 -2.98 -7.35
CA ASN A 20 1.82 -1.95 -8.07
C ASN A 20 1.29 -1.79 -9.51
N LYS A 21 0.94 -2.88 -10.20
CA LYS A 21 0.33 -2.82 -11.54
C LYS A 21 -1.02 -2.11 -11.56
N ILE A 22 -1.85 -2.27 -10.53
CA ILE A 22 -3.11 -1.52 -10.42
C ILE A 22 -2.80 -0.06 -10.15
N LEU A 23 -1.93 0.22 -9.19
CA LEU A 23 -1.52 1.57 -8.81
C LEU A 23 -0.94 2.37 -9.97
N ASP A 24 0.03 1.81 -10.70
CA ASP A 24 0.68 2.44 -11.84
C ASP A 24 -0.32 2.78 -12.95
N LYS A 25 -1.31 1.93 -13.18
CA LYS A 25 -2.36 2.21 -14.17
C LYS A 25 -3.18 3.43 -13.77
N ILE A 26 -3.48 3.58 -12.47
CA ILE A 26 -4.23 4.73 -11.96
C ILE A 26 -3.37 5.99 -12.06
N ILE A 27 -2.12 5.95 -11.57
CA ILE A 27 -1.18 7.09 -11.60
C ILE A 27 -0.93 7.55 -13.05
N ASN A 28 -0.71 6.62 -13.97
CA ASN A 28 -0.52 6.95 -15.39
C ASN A 28 -1.78 7.51 -16.07
N ALA A 29 -2.97 7.18 -15.58
CA ALA A 29 -4.21 7.74 -16.09
C ALA A 29 -4.39 9.19 -15.63
N ILE A 30 -4.14 9.49 -14.35
CA ILE A 30 -4.24 10.85 -13.78
C ILE A 30 -3.07 11.76 -14.20
N ALA A 31 -1.88 11.22 -14.50
CA ALA A 31 -0.71 12.01 -14.92
C ALA A 31 -0.85 12.67 -16.30
N LYS A 32 -1.84 12.28 -17.11
CA LYS A 32 -2.10 12.86 -18.43
C LYS A 32 -2.72 14.26 -18.39
N GLY A 33 -2.99 14.80 -17.21
CA GLY A 33 -3.57 16.12 -17.00
C GLY A 33 -5.07 16.06 -16.70
N ASP A 34 -5.76 17.20 -16.87
CA ASP A 34 -7.18 17.35 -16.55
C ASP A 34 -8.04 16.26 -17.21
N LEU A 35 -8.67 15.44 -16.38
CA LEU A 35 -9.51 14.35 -16.86
C LEU A 35 -10.88 14.88 -17.30
N THR A 36 -11.39 14.31 -18.40
CA THR A 36 -12.81 14.43 -18.73
C THR A 36 -13.66 13.71 -17.67
N PRO A 37 -14.95 14.05 -17.51
CA PRO A 37 -15.82 13.32 -16.59
C PRO A 37 -15.87 11.79 -16.85
N GLU A 38 -15.81 11.37 -18.11
CA GLU A 38 -15.79 9.95 -18.48
C GLU A 38 -14.49 9.27 -18.05
N ASP A 39 -13.34 9.89 -18.31
CA ASP A 39 -12.03 9.35 -17.91
C ASP A 39 -11.90 9.32 -16.39
N PHE A 40 -12.43 10.35 -15.71
CA PHE A 40 -12.49 10.39 -14.25
C PHE A 40 -13.30 9.24 -13.67
N SER A 41 -14.49 8.94 -14.23
CA SER A 41 -15.30 7.80 -13.79
C SER A 41 -14.55 6.47 -13.93
N LYS A 42 -13.80 6.27 -15.04
CA LYS A 42 -12.96 5.08 -15.24
C LYS A 42 -11.84 4.98 -14.22
N VAL A 43 -11.18 6.10 -13.91
CA VAL A 43 -10.12 6.18 -12.88
C VAL A 43 -10.68 5.87 -11.51
N THR A 44 -11.83 6.44 -11.15
CA THR A 44 -12.52 6.20 -9.88
C THR A 44 -12.84 4.71 -9.68
N ALA A 45 -13.35 4.03 -10.71
CA ALA A 45 -13.60 2.59 -10.64
C ALA A 45 -12.32 1.80 -10.32
N LYS A 46 -11.17 2.22 -10.87
CA LYS A 46 -9.87 1.60 -10.59
C LYS A 46 -9.34 1.92 -9.20
N ILE A 47 -9.59 3.12 -8.69
CA ILE A 47 -9.28 3.48 -7.30
C ILE A 47 -10.06 2.58 -6.33
N TYR A 48 -11.36 2.38 -6.56
CA TYR A 48 -12.15 1.45 -5.74
C TYR A 48 -11.69 -0.01 -5.86
N GLU A 49 -11.20 -0.43 -7.03
CA GLU A 49 -10.55 -1.73 -7.20
C GLU A 49 -9.28 -1.84 -6.33
N LEU A 50 -8.44 -0.81 -6.28
CA LEU A 50 -7.24 -0.75 -5.44
C LEU A 50 -7.59 -0.81 -3.93
N ILE A 51 -8.57 -0.01 -3.50
CA ILE A 51 -9.06 -0.01 -2.11
C ILE A 51 -9.58 -1.40 -1.74
N GLY A 52 -10.40 -1.98 -2.61
CA GLY A 52 -10.95 -3.32 -2.45
C GLY A 52 -9.86 -4.39 -2.36
N PHE A 53 -8.85 -4.33 -3.24
CA PHE A 53 -7.71 -5.23 -3.21
C PHE A 53 -6.93 -5.11 -1.90
N THR A 54 -6.69 -3.89 -1.43
CA THR A 54 -5.94 -3.68 -0.18
C THR A 54 -6.73 -4.20 1.03
N ARG A 55 -8.00 -3.83 1.15
CA ARG A 55 -8.86 -4.25 2.27
C ARG A 55 -9.16 -5.76 2.28
N LYS A 56 -9.31 -6.39 1.11
CA LYS A 56 -9.74 -7.80 0.98
C LYS A 56 -8.61 -8.80 0.77
N ILE A 57 -7.45 -8.35 0.30
CA ILE A 57 -6.31 -9.23 0.00
C ILE A 57 -5.11 -8.87 0.86
N VAL A 58 -4.64 -7.62 0.81
CA VAL A 58 -3.43 -7.21 1.53
C VAL A 58 -3.64 -7.33 3.04
N PHE A 59 -4.65 -6.67 3.62
CA PHE A 59 -4.87 -6.71 5.06
C PHE A 59 -5.10 -8.13 5.62
N PRO A 60 -5.93 -8.99 5.01
CA PRO A 60 -6.08 -10.37 5.46
C PRO A 60 -4.79 -11.16 5.35
N PHE A 61 -4.03 -11.01 4.26
CA PHE A 61 -2.72 -11.65 4.11
C PHE A 61 -1.78 -11.28 5.25
N LEU A 62 -1.70 -9.99 5.62
CA LEU A 62 -0.90 -9.52 6.75
C LEU A 62 -1.33 -10.18 8.07
N SER A 63 -2.63 -10.18 8.34
CA SER A 63 -3.16 -10.76 9.57
C SER A 63 -2.87 -12.25 9.66
N THR A 64 -3.06 -13.00 8.57
CA THR A 64 -2.74 -14.44 8.51
C THR A 64 -1.24 -14.68 8.66
N TYR A 65 -0.40 -13.87 8.01
CA TYR A 65 1.05 -13.99 8.12
C TYR A 65 1.54 -13.74 9.55
N SER A 66 1.04 -12.68 10.19
CA SER A 66 1.32 -12.36 11.59
C SER A 66 0.90 -13.49 12.53
N GLN A 67 -0.32 -14.01 12.41
CA GLN A 67 -0.81 -15.12 13.24
C GLN A 67 -0.01 -16.41 13.07
N SER A 68 0.58 -16.61 11.89
CA SER A 68 1.35 -17.82 11.57
C SER A 68 2.83 -17.69 11.92
N ASN A 69 3.29 -16.51 12.35
CA ASN A 69 4.70 -16.23 12.55
C ASN A 69 4.91 -15.34 13.79
N LYS A 70 5.06 -15.99 14.94
CA LYS A 70 5.14 -15.32 16.25
C LYS A 70 6.30 -14.33 16.35
N GLU A 71 7.45 -14.65 15.76
CA GLU A 71 8.60 -13.74 15.75
C GLU A 71 8.31 -12.46 14.95
N PHE A 72 7.58 -12.58 13.84
CA PHE A 72 7.12 -11.43 13.08
C PHE A 72 6.12 -10.60 13.87
N GLU A 73 5.12 -11.23 14.47
CA GLU A 73 4.11 -10.57 15.29
C GLU A 73 4.74 -9.77 16.44
N GLU A 74 5.64 -10.40 17.21
CA GLU A 74 6.30 -9.77 18.34
C GLU A 74 7.18 -8.58 17.94
N LYS A 75 7.87 -8.67 16.79
CA LYS A 75 8.77 -7.61 16.31
C LYS A 75 8.07 -6.48 15.53
N THR A 76 6.94 -6.74 14.87
CA THR A 76 6.38 -5.79 13.86
C THR A 76 4.94 -5.36 14.10
N SER A 77 4.27 -5.88 15.14
CA SER A 77 2.83 -5.66 15.36
C SER A 77 2.46 -4.17 15.48
N ILE A 78 3.24 -3.38 16.21
CA ILE A 78 3.01 -1.94 16.39
C ILE A 78 3.15 -1.23 15.04
N GLU A 79 4.24 -1.48 14.33
CA GLU A 79 4.56 -0.85 13.06
C GLU A 79 3.55 -1.19 11.96
N ILE A 80 3.06 -2.42 11.93
CA ILE A 80 2.01 -2.85 11.00
C ILE A 80 0.69 -2.15 11.31
N ASN A 81 0.36 -1.98 12.59
CA ASN A 81 -0.84 -1.26 12.99
C ASN A 81 -0.75 0.21 12.57
N ASP A 82 0.40 0.86 12.78
CA ASP A 82 0.63 2.23 12.31
C ASP A 82 0.42 2.36 10.79
N ILE A 83 0.96 1.43 10.00
CA ILE A 83 0.77 1.41 8.54
C ILE A 83 -0.70 1.20 8.17
N LYS A 84 -1.40 0.28 8.85
CA LYS A 84 -2.83 0.01 8.61
C LYS A 84 -3.69 1.23 8.93
N GLU A 85 -3.41 1.95 10.00
CA GLU A 85 -4.11 3.18 10.37
C GLU A 85 -3.89 4.27 9.32
N MET A 86 -2.64 4.55 8.95
CA MET A 86 -2.32 5.52 7.89
C MET A 86 -2.99 5.16 6.57
N LEU A 87 -2.94 3.89 6.15
CA LEU A 87 -3.61 3.43 4.93
C LEU A 87 -5.12 3.62 4.99
N THR A 88 -5.74 3.32 6.14
CA THR A 88 -7.19 3.49 6.32
C THR A 88 -7.59 4.96 6.17
N GLN A 89 -6.86 5.86 6.84
CA GLN A 89 -7.11 7.30 6.73
C GLN A 89 -6.90 7.81 5.29
N LEU A 90 -5.85 7.37 4.60
CA LEU A 90 -5.60 7.74 3.20
C LEU A 90 -6.72 7.27 2.28
N PHE A 91 -7.24 6.05 2.48
CA PHE A 91 -8.37 5.55 1.70
C PHE A 91 -9.64 6.35 1.97
N ASP A 92 -9.93 6.69 3.22
CA ASP A 92 -11.11 7.48 3.57
C ASP A 92 -11.03 8.90 2.98
N ASN A 93 -9.84 9.52 3.03
CA ASN A 93 -9.57 10.81 2.40
C ASN A 93 -9.67 10.75 0.87
N LEU A 94 -9.19 9.67 0.26
CA LEU A 94 -9.27 9.42 -1.18
C LEU A 94 -10.73 9.26 -1.64
N GLU A 95 -11.52 8.44 -0.93
CA GLU A 95 -12.95 8.25 -1.19
C GLU A 95 -13.74 9.56 -1.03
N LYS A 96 -13.42 10.35 0.00
CA LYS A 96 -14.04 11.67 0.22
C LYS A 96 -13.72 12.62 -0.94
N THR A 97 -12.44 12.70 -1.33
CA THR A 97 -11.99 13.57 -2.43
C THR A 97 -12.69 13.20 -3.75
N ILE A 98 -12.85 11.90 -4.02
CA ILE A 98 -13.61 11.42 -5.19
C ILE A 98 -15.05 11.92 -5.13
N LYS A 99 -15.76 11.71 -4.01
CA LYS A 99 -17.16 12.14 -3.85
C LYS A 99 -17.32 13.65 -4.02
N ASP A 100 -16.39 14.42 -3.49
CA ASP A 100 -16.40 15.89 -3.59
C ASP A 100 -16.21 16.33 -5.05
N ILE A 101 -15.30 15.69 -5.80
CA ILE A 101 -15.13 15.94 -7.23
C ILE A 101 -16.40 15.54 -8.00
N GLU A 102 -16.94 14.34 -7.74
CA GLU A 102 -18.13 13.83 -8.42
C GLU A 102 -19.34 14.76 -8.24
N SER A 103 -19.51 15.30 -7.03
CA SER A 103 -20.61 16.21 -6.69
C SER A 103 -20.50 17.57 -7.39
N ASN A 104 -19.30 17.96 -7.82
CA ASN A 104 -19.02 19.25 -8.45
C ASN A 104 -18.65 19.14 -9.94
N LEU A 105 -18.81 17.95 -10.54
CA LEU A 105 -18.54 17.69 -11.95
C LEU A 105 -19.44 18.54 -12.86
N LYS A 106 -18.82 19.48 -13.58
CA LYS A 106 -19.44 20.14 -14.73
C LYS A 106 -19.07 19.37 -16.00
N LYS A 107 -20.02 19.22 -16.94
CA LYS A 107 -19.84 18.45 -18.19
C LYS A 107 -18.59 18.84 -18.99
N ASP A 108 -18.17 20.10 -18.90
CA ASP A 108 -17.05 20.67 -19.66
C ASP A 108 -15.89 21.11 -18.74
N GLY A 109 -15.96 20.75 -17.46
CA GLY A 109 -14.99 21.13 -16.44
C GLY A 109 -13.76 20.23 -16.47
N LYS A 110 -12.60 20.86 -16.36
CA LYS A 110 -11.32 20.18 -16.10
C LYS A 110 -11.21 19.84 -14.62
N ILE A 111 -10.79 18.61 -14.30
CA ILE A 111 -10.69 18.10 -12.93
C ILE A 111 -9.23 18.11 -12.49
N ASP A 112 -8.92 18.86 -11.43
CA ASP A 112 -7.62 18.78 -10.76
C ASP A 112 -7.52 17.46 -9.99
N THR A 113 -6.54 16.63 -10.36
CA THR A 113 -6.29 15.31 -9.76
C THR A 113 -5.05 15.27 -8.88
N ASN A 114 -4.41 16.41 -8.60
CA ASN A 114 -3.16 16.47 -7.85
C ASN A 114 -3.27 15.84 -6.45
N MET A 115 -4.35 16.11 -5.72
CA MET A 115 -4.55 15.50 -4.40
C MET A 115 -4.78 13.99 -4.50
N LEU A 116 -5.54 13.51 -5.49
CA LEU A 116 -5.71 12.06 -5.73
C LEU A 116 -4.37 11.39 -6.00
N LYS A 117 -3.54 12.02 -6.83
CA LYS A 117 -2.19 11.54 -7.13
C LYS A 117 -1.33 11.45 -5.87
N ASN A 118 -1.31 12.50 -5.04
CA ASN A 118 -0.54 12.51 -3.79
C ASN A 118 -0.96 11.37 -2.85
N TYR A 119 -2.26 11.14 -2.67
CA TYR A 119 -2.74 10.02 -1.87
C TYR A 119 -2.30 8.67 -2.43
N LEU A 120 -2.48 8.45 -3.73
CA LEU A 120 -2.15 7.19 -4.40
C LEU A 120 -0.66 6.87 -4.34
N GLU A 121 0.19 7.86 -4.61
CA GLU A 121 1.65 7.71 -4.52
C GLU A 121 2.06 7.34 -3.09
N PHE A 122 1.49 8.00 -2.09
CA PHE A 122 1.84 7.75 -0.70
C PHE A 122 1.31 6.40 -0.18
N ILE A 123 0.10 5.98 -0.61
CA ILE A 123 -0.40 4.61 -0.42
C ILE A 123 0.60 3.59 -0.98
N GLY A 124 1.15 3.86 -2.17
CA GLY A 124 2.19 3.05 -2.79
C GLY A 124 3.43 2.90 -1.90
N VAL A 125 3.93 4.01 -1.35
CA VAL A 125 5.08 4.02 -0.44
C VAL A 125 4.83 3.14 0.79
N LEU A 126 3.69 3.30 1.45
CA LEU A 126 3.34 2.54 2.66
C LEU A 126 3.24 1.03 2.38
N VAL A 127 2.57 0.63 1.30
CA VAL A 127 2.44 -0.78 0.94
C VAL A 127 3.78 -1.39 0.53
N ASN A 128 4.63 -0.68 -0.22
CA ASN A 128 5.95 -1.19 -0.57
C ASN A 128 6.87 -1.34 0.65
N ASN A 129 6.85 -0.39 1.60
CA ASN A 129 7.62 -0.51 2.84
C ASN A 129 7.17 -1.71 3.69
N LEU A 130 5.87 -1.97 3.73
CA LEU A 130 5.31 -3.12 4.43
C LEU A 130 5.70 -4.46 3.79
N PHE A 131 5.64 -4.56 2.46
CA PHE A 131 6.03 -5.78 1.76
C PHE A 131 7.54 -6.04 1.83
N TYR A 132 8.35 -4.98 1.90
CA TYR A 132 9.80 -5.09 2.14
C TYR A 132 10.10 -5.90 3.40
N ILE A 133 9.53 -5.53 4.56
CA ILE A 133 9.80 -6.24 5.80
C ILE A 133 9.23 -7.67 5.79
N ILE A 134 8.05 -7.89 5.20
CA ILE A 134 7.47 -9.24 5.06
C ILE A 134 8.38 -10.14 4.24
N VAL A 135 8.91 -9.65 3.12
CA VAL A 135 9.84 -10.41 2.28
C VAL A 135 11.10 -10.76 3.07
N SER A 136 11.68 -9.81 3.82
CA SER A 136 12.83 -10.08 4.68
C SER A 136 12.52 -11.10 5.77
N THR A 137 11.35 -11.03 6.43
CA THR A 137 10.93 -12.01 7.43
C THR A 137 10.74 -13.41 6.82
N ILE A 138 10.15 -13.52 5.63
CA ILE A 138 10.04 -14.82 4.95
C ILE A 138 11.43 -15.33 4.59
N SER A 139 12.32 -14.49 4.06
CA SER A 139 13.70 -14.87 3.75
C SER A 139 14.42 -15.41 4.98
N TYR A 140 14.27 -14.76 6.13
CA TYR A 140 14.87 -15.19 7.38
C TYR A 140 14.29 -16.53 7.88
N ALA A 141 12.96 -16.63 7.96
CA ALA A 141 12.26 -17.85 8.38
C ALA A 141 12.55 -19.06 7.49
N THR A 142 12.99 -18.82 6.24
CA THR A 142 13.36 -19.87 5.27
C THR A 142 14.85 -20.16 5.22
N GLY A 143 15.66 -19.50 6.05
CA GLY A 143 17.11 -19.66 6.08
C GLY A 143 17.81 -19.13 4.82
N ASN A 144 17.16 -18.24 4.06
CA ASN A 144 17.76 -17.60 2.89
C ASN A 144 18.62 -16.38 3.27
N ILE A 145 18.41 -15.80 4.44
CA ILE A 145 19.25 -14.75 5.02
C ILE A 145 19.55 -15.09 6.49
N SER A 146 20.66 -14.54 7.00
CA SER A 146 21.05 -14.61 8.39
C SER A 146 20.20 -13.71 9.30
N GLU A 147 20.31 -13.91 10.62
CA GLU A 147 19.68 -13.04 11.61
C GLU A 147 20.24 -11.61 11.56
N GLU A 148 21.54 -11.45 11.26
CA GLU A 148 22.19 -10.16 11.10
C GLU A 148 21.57 -9.38 9.93
N GLU A 149 21.48 -9.99 8.74
CA GLU A 149 20.83 -9.41 7.57
C GLU A 149 19.34 -9.08 7.79
N TYR A 150 18.65 -9.92 8.58
CA TYR A 150 17.27 -9.65 8.96
C TYR A 150 17.15 -8.42 9.87
N ASN A 151 18.01 -8.31 10.88
CA ASN A 151 18.02 -7.18 11.80
C ASN A 151 18.37 -5.87 11.08
N GLU A 152 19.32 -5.89 10.14
CA GLU A 152 19.60 -4.74 9.26
C GLU A 152 18.37 -4.32 8.45
N SER A 153 17.67 -5.29 7.85
CA SER A 153 16.43 -5.03 7.11
C SER A 153 15.37 -4.41 8.01
N TYR A 154 15.24 -4.91 9.24
CA TYR A 154 14.26 -4.41 10.20
C TYR A 154 14.57 -2.99 10.67
N ASP A 155 15.83 -2.65 10.90
CA ASP A 155 16.22 -1.29 11.24
C ASP A 155 16.02 -0.32 10.06
N GLU A 156 16.32 -0.75 8.82
CA GLU A 156 16.00 0.04 7.63
C GLU A 156 14.49 0.29 7.51
N PHE A 157 13.67 -0.74 7.72
CA PHE A 157 12.21 -0.63 7.72
C PHE A 157 11.71 0.39 8.74
N LYS A 158 12.23 0.36 9.98
CA LYS A 158 11.88 1.33 11.03
C LYS A 158 12.23 2.76 10.66
N VAL A 159 13.43 2.99 10.14
CA VAL A 159 13.86 4.34 9.70
C VAL A 159 12.93 4.87 8.61
N LYS A 160 12.59 4.02 7.62
CA LYS A 160 11.61 4.37 6.57
C LYS A 160 10.22 4.63 7.14
N LEU A 161 9.78 3.86 8.13
CA LEU A 161 8.47 4.04 8.73
C LEU A 161 8.37 5.37 9.49
N GLU A 162 9.39 5.74 10.26
CA GLU A 162 9.39 7.03 10.96
C GLU A 162 9.38 8.22 9.98
N GLU A 163 10.11 8.11 8.87
CA GLU A 163 10.04 9.11 7.80
C GLU A 163 8.65 9.14 7.15
N ASN A 164 8.04 7.98 6.90
CA ASN A 164 6.67 7.91 6.37
C ASN A 164 5.67 8.53 7.34
N LYS A 165 5.75 8.26 8.65
CA LYS A 165 4.90 8.90 9.67
C LYS A 165 5.06 10.41 9.66
N ARG A 166 6.29 10.92 9.53
CA ARG A 166 6.56 12.35 9.43
C ARG A 166 5.94 12.97 8.19
N ILE A 167 6.12 12.35 7.02
CA ILE A 167 5.50 12.81 5.76
C ILE A 167 3.98 12.77 5.86
N PHE A 168 3.44 11.72 6.50
CA PHE A 168 2.00 11.56 6.68
C PHE A 168 1.39 12.73 7.42
N LYS A 169 1.93 13.03 8.61
CA LYS A 169 1.53 14.16 9.45
C LYS A 169 1.68 15.52 8.78
N GLN A 170 2.65 15.68 7.88
CA GLN A 170 2.90 16.96 7.21
C GLN A 170 2.00 17.23 6.01
N LYS A 171 1.49 16.18 5.37
CA LYS A 171 0.80 16.28 4.08
C LYS A 171 -0.67 15.87 4.12
N PHE A 172 -1.07 15.05 5.10
CA PHE A 172 -2.37 14.37 5.08
C PHE A 172 -3.15 14.46 6.40
N GLU A 173 -2.54 14.97 7.49
CA GLU A 173 -3.20 15.42 8.73
C GLU A 173 -3.14 16.95 8.83
#